data_AF-A0AAP0R944-F1
#
_entry.id   AF-A0AAP0R944-F1
#
_cell.length_a   1.000
_cell.length_b   1.000
_cell.length_c   1.000
_cell.angle_alpha   90.00
_cell.angle_beta   90.00
_cell.angle_gamma   90.00
#
_symmetry.space_group_name_H-M   'P 1'
#
loop_
_entity.id
_entity.type
_entity.pdbx_description
1 polymer ?
#
loop_
_entity_poly.entity_id
_entity_poly.type
_entity_poly.pdbx_seq_one_letter_code
_entity_poly.pdbx_strand_id
1 'polypeptide(L)'
;MDKSGATQATVDTQVKSFFASAPPLRDSLDISQKIKEFIERNGGASRVVCVTSGGTTVPLEQRCVRYIDNFSSGHRGASSTEYFLKAGYAVIYLNRRGTCQPYCRFLPDNPLLECFEIIDESNIQVLQSHSEAVNRAIRDHRAVWTIDIMFLLLI
;
A
#
# COMPACT_ATOMS: atom_id res chain seq x y z
N MET A 1 -12.07 38.48 24.25
CA MET A 1 -11.44 38.53 22.92
C MET A 1 -11.00 37.12 22.56
N ASP A 2 -11.68 36.53 21.60
CA ASP A 2 -11.58 35.13 21.18
C ASP A 2 -10.26 34.88 20.44
N LYS A 3 -9.25 34.35 21.17
CA LYS A 3 -7.95 33.98 20.60
C LYS A 3 -8.01 32.71 19.76
N SER A 4 -9.04 31.87 19.93
CA SER A 4 -9.20 30.59 19.24
C SER A 4 -9.45 30.76 17.74
N GLY A 5 -10.27 31.73 17.34
CA GLY A 5 -10.57 31.99 15.93
C GLY A 5 -9.37 32.46 15.10
N ALA A 6 -8.47 33.25 15.71
CA ALA A 6 -7.26 33.76 15.04
C ALA A 6 -6.20 32.66 14.83
N THR A 7 -6.08 31.73 15.78
CA THR A 7 -5.15 30.59 15.68
C THR A 7 -5.61 29.61 14.60
N GLN A 8 -6.91 29.33 14.51
CA GLN A 8 -7.45 28.42 13.50
C GLN A 8 -7.26 28.97 12.07
N ALA A 9 -7.56 30.24 11.84
CA ALA A 9 -7.36 30.88 10.54
C ALA A 9 -5.90 30.90 10.08
N THR A 10 -4.96 31.01 11.04
CA THR A 10 -3.52 30.97 10.77
C THR A 10 -3.08 29.57 10.33
N VAL A 11 -3.56 28.53 11.02
CA VAL A 11 -3.26 27.13 10.67
C VAL A 11 -3.83 26.77 9.29
N ASP A 12 -5.07 27.15 9.00
CA ASP A 12 -5.70 26.87 7.71
C ASP A 12 -4.94 27.53 6.55
N THR A 13 -4.38 28.71 6.78
CA THR A 13 -3.54 29.42 5.80
C THR A 13 -2.23 28.68 5.54
N GLN A 14 -1.56 28.20 6.59
CA GLN A 14 -0.32 27.41 6.47
C GLN A 14 -0.56 26.08 5.74
N VAL A 15 -1.66 25.39 6.05
CA VAL A 15 -2.06 24.14 5.38
C VAL A 15 -2.29 24.37 3.88
N LYS A 16 -3.03 25.42 3.51
CA LYS A 16 -3.25 25.77 2.11
C LYS A 16 -1.93 26.07 1.39
N SER A 17 -1.05 26.83 2.03
CA SER A 17 0.27 27.15 1.48
C SER A 17 1.11 25.89 1.26
N PHE A 18 1.09 24.94 2.21
CA PHE A 18 1.78 23.66 2.07
C PHE A 18 1.33 22.91 0.83
N PHE A 19 0.02 22.66 0.68
CA PHE A 19 -0.52 21.92 -0.47
C PHE A 19 -0.34 22.64 -1.80
N ALA A 20 -0.41 23.98 -1.82
CA ALA A 20 -0.16 24.77 -3.04
C ALA A 20 1.31 24.71 -3.49
N SER A 21 2.23 24.52 -2.56
CA SER A 21 3.68 24.43 -2.83
C SER A 21 4.17 23.02 -3.13
N ALA A 22 3.40 21.99 -2.75
CA ALA A 22 3.77 20.60 -2.95
C ALA A 22 3.72 20.25 -4.45
N PRO A 23 4.70 19.50 -4.97
CA PRO A 23 4.64 19.03 -6.34
C PRO A 23 3.40 18.15 -6.54
N PRO A 24 2.69 18.27 -7.68
CA PRO A 24 1.52 17.46 -7.94
C PRO A 24 1.92 15.99 -8.06
N LEU A 25 1.06 15.10 -7.55
CA LEU A 25 1.19 13.67 -7.77
C LEU A 25 1.12 13.39 -9.28
N ARG A 26 2.15 12.72 -9.80
CA ARG A 26 2.17 12.17 -11.16
C ARG A 26 0.99 11.19 -11.22
N ASP A 27 -0.01 11.49 -12.06
CA ASP A 27 -1.25 10.69 -12.25
C ASP A 27 -2.36 10.88 -11.19
N SER A 28 -2.40 12.03 -10.51
CA SER A 28 -3.42 12.35 -9.49
C SER A 28 -4.88 12.17 -9.94
N LEU A 29 -5.21 12.52 -11.19
CA LEU A 29 -6.56 12.39 -11.74
C LEU A 29 -6.98 10.93 -11.92
N ASP A 30 -6.10 10.11 -12.50
CA ASP A 30 -6.33 8.67 -12.71
C ASP A 30 -6.45 7.94 -11.37
N ILE A 31 -5.57 8.23 -10.41
CA ILE A 31 -5.64 7.68 -9.04
C ILE A 31 -6.96 8.06 -8.37
N SER A 32 -7.35 9.34 -8.47
CA SER A 32 -8.60 9.83 -7.87
C SER A 32 -9.83 9.16 -8.49
N GLN A 33 -9.81 8.95 -9.81
CA GLN A 33 -10.89 8.23 -10.51
C GLN A 33 -10.96 6.77 -10.06
N LYS A 34 -9.84 6.05 -10.05
CA LYS A 34 -9.79 4.64 -9.62
C LYS A 34 -10.25 4.44 -8.17
N ILE A 35 -9.89 5.36 -7.27
CA ILE A 35 -10.35 5.33 -5.87
C ILE A 35 -11.88 5.54 -5.81
N LYS A 36 -12.43 6.50 -6.56
CA LYS A 36 -13.88 6.73 -6.60
C LYS A 36 -14.61 5.49 -7.11
N GLU A 37 -14.17 4.92 -8.23
CA GLU A 37 -14.76 3.70 -8.79
C GLU A 37 -14.71 2.53 -7.80
N PHE A 38 -13.59 2.37 -7.08
CA PHE A 38 -13.46 1.34 -6.04
C PHE A 38 -14.44 1.55 -4.88
N ILE A 39 -14.58 2.79 -4.40
CA ILE A 39 -15.50 3.15 -3.31
C ILE A 39 -16.96 2.96 -3.75
N GLU A 40 -17.33 3.37 -4.96
CA GLU A 40 -18.69 3.22 -5.49
C GLU A 40 -19.07 1.74 -5.64
N ARG A 41 -18.14 0.91 -6.14
CA ARG A 41 -18.34 -0.53 -6.32
C ARG A 41 -18.52 -1.27 -5.00
N ASN A 42 -17.76 -0.91 -3.97
CA ASN A 42 -17.70 -1.66 -2.72
C ASN A 42 -18.51 -1.05 -1.57
N GLY A 43 -18.75 0.26 -1.57
CA GLY A 43 -19.31 1.01 -0.44
C GLY A 43 -20.76 0.67 -0.07
N GLY A 44 -21.50 0.00 -0.96
CA GLY A 44 -22.85 -0.50 -0.67
C GLY A 44 -22.88 -1.89 -0.04
N ALA A 45 -21.86 -2.72 -0.27
CA ALA A 45 -21.81 -4.12 0.18
C ALA A 45 -20.87 -4.33 1.38
N SER A 46 -19.83 -3.50 1.49
CA SER A 46 -18.78 -3.61 2.50
C SER A 46 -18.40 -2.25 3.06
N ARG A 47 -17.87 -2.25 4.28
CA ARG A 47 -17.18 -1.08 4.83
C ARG A 47 -15.84 -0.91 4.11
N VAL A 48 -15.49 0.31 3.74
CA VAL A 48 -14.21 0.64 3.12
C VAL A 48 -13.23 1.16 4.19
N VAL A 49 -11.99 0.67 4.17
CA VAL A 49 -10.90 1.17 5.03
C VAL A 49 -9.68 1.52 4.18
N CYS A 50 -9.01 2.62 4.52
CA CYS A 50 -7.72 2.97 3.94
C CYS A 50 -6.62 2.62 4.94
N VAL A 51 -5.70 1.75 4.55
CA VAL A 51 -4.52 1.38 5.32
C VAL A 51 -3.31 2.03 4.66
N THR A 52 -2.59 2.87 5.42
CA THR A 52 -1.30 3.42 5.01
C THR A 52 -0.16 2.59 5.57
N SER A 53 0.84 2.26 4.75
CA SER A 53 1.89 1.31 5.12
C SER A 53 3.26 1.69 4.55
N GLY A 54 4.31 1.39 5.32
CA GLY A 54 5.69 1.76 4.97
C GLY A 54 6.08 3.16 5.42
N GLY A 55 7.27 3.57 5.01
CA GLY A 55 7.89 4.85 5.35
C GLY A 55 7.60 5.95 4.34
N THR A 56 7.82 7.20 4.72
CA THR A 56 7.87 8.34 3.79
C THR A 56 9.31 8.83 3.68
N THR A 57 9.70 9.28 2.48
CA THR A 57 11.00 9.91 2.26
C THR A 57 10.83 11.40 2.00
N VAL A 58 11.83 12.19 2.43
CA VAL A 58 11.90 13.63 2.15
C VAL A 58 13.21 13.89 1.40
N PRO A 59 13.15 14.27 0.11
CA PRO A 59 14.35 14.55 -0.68
C PRO A 59 15.06 15.81 -0.17
N LEU A 60 16.39 15.79 -0.14
CA LEU A 60 17.20 16.96 0.24
C LEU A 60 17.61 17.82 -0.97
N GLU A 61 17.49 17.29 -2.19
CA GLU A 61 17.79 17.96 -3.45
C GLU A 61 16.73 17.68 -4.52
N GLN A 62 16.59 18.57 -5.52
CA GLN A 62 15.65 18.38 -6.64
C GLN A 62 15.96 17.12 -7.47
N ARG A 63 17.23 16.88 -7.76
CA ARG A 63 17.72 15.61 -8.32
C ARG A 63 18.12 14.73 -7.15
N CYS A 64 17.09 14.16 -6.52
CA CYS A 64 17.22 13.47 -5.24
C CYS A 64 18.21 12.31 -5.32
N VAL A 65 19.34 12.45 -4.64
CA VAL A 65 20.28 11.35 -4.35
C VAL A 65 20.29 11.06 -2.86
N ARG A 66 20.05 12.07 -2.02
CA ARG A 66 19.96 11.94 -0.57
C ARG A 66 18.57 12.32 -0.09
N TYR A 67 18.10 11.60 0.92
CA TYR A 67 16.79 11.79 1.51
C TYR A 67 16.81 11.41 2.99
N ILE A 68 15.87 11.98 3.74
CA ILE A 68 15.52 11.50 5.08
C ILE A 68 14.46 10.42 4.90
N ASP A 69 14.61 9.28 5.58
CA ASP A 69 13.68 8.15 5.50
C ASP A 69 13.10 7.86 6.89
N ASN A 70 11.77 7.83 6.97
CA ASN A 70 11.06 7.28 8.12
C ASN A 70 10.97 5.76 7.97
N PHE A 71 11.89 5.03 8.60
CA PHE A 71 11.94 3.58 8.46
C PHE A 71 10.65 2.88 8.90
N SER A 72 10.11 2.06 8.00
CA SER A 72 9.01 1.14 8.28
C SER A 72 9.03 0.02 7.25
N SER A 73 9.10 -1.22 7.73
CA SER A 73 9.10 -2.42 6.87
C SER A 73 7.73 -2.74 6.28
N GLY A 74 6.66 -2.07 6.71
CA GLY A 74 5.29 -2.29 6.22
C GLY A 74 4.56 -3.50 6.83
N HIS A 75 5.21 -4.32 7.66
CA HIS A 75 4.62 -5.55 8.21
C HIS A 75 3.31 -5.33 8.97
N ARG A 76 3.20 -4.24 9.74
CA ARG A 76 1.97 -3.91 10.45
C ARG A 76 0.82 -3.59 9.50
N GLY A 77 1.07 -2.78 8.46
CA GLY A 77 0.05 -2.44 7.48
C GLY A 77 -0.40 -3.65 6.66
N ALA A 78 0.55 -4.50 6.24
CA ALA A 78 0.28 -5.75 5.54
C ALA A 78 -0.61 -6.68 6.40
N SER A 79 -0.20 -6.92 7.65
CA SER A 79 -0.96 -7.75 8.60
C SER A 79 -2.36 -7.18 8.85
N SER A 80 -2.47 -5.89 9.17
CA SER A 80 -3.77 -5.24 9.38
C SER A 80 -4.70 -5.35 8.18
N THR A 81 -4.16 -5.27 6.96
CA THR A 81 -4.93 -5.45 5.72
C THR A 81 -5.52 -6.86 5.63
N GLU A 82 -4.73 -7.89 5.92
CA GLU A 82 -5.23 -9.28 5.97
C GLU A 82 -6.38 -9.43 6.98
N TYR A 83 -6.28 -8.79 8.15
CA TYR A 83 -7.35 -8.81 9.16
C TYR A 83 -8.61 -8.09 8.70
N PHE A 84 -8.49 -6.91 8.08
CA PHE A 84 -9.65 -6.18 7.55
C PHE A 84 -10.36 -6.94 6.44
N LEU A 85 -9.60 -7.52 5.49
CA LEU A 85 -10.15 -8.37 4.43
C LEU A 85 -10.89 -9.57 5.02
N LYS A 86 -10.31 -10.23 6.03
CA LYS A 86 -10.98 -11.33 6.74
C LYS A 86 -12.24 -10.89 7.48
N ALA A 87 -12.31 -9.64 7.92
CA ALA A 87 -13.48 -9.05 8.57
C ALA A 87 -14.55 -8.53 7.58
N GLY A 88 -14.37 -8.73 6.27
CA GLY A 88 -15.35 -8.33 5.25
C GLY A 88 -15.27 -6.87 4.80
N TYR A 89 -14.15 -6.19 5.09
CA TYR A 89 -13.89 -4.85 4.59
C TYR A 89 -13.32 -4.88 3.17
N ALA A 90 -13.67 -3.88 2.38
CA ALA A 90 -12.91 -3.51 1.19
C ALA A 90 -11.73 -2.61 1.62
N VAL A 91 -10.53 -2.87 1.14
CA VAL A 91 -9.31 -2.20 1.62
C VAL A 91 -8.62 -1.41 0.51
N ILE A 92 -8.40 -0.12 0.74
CA ILE A 92 -7.43 0.68 -0.02
C ILE A 92 -6.09 0.55 0.70
N TYR A 93 -5.12 -0.13 0.08
CA TYR A 93 -3.77 -0.30 0.63
C TYR A 93 -2.83 0.69 -0.03
N LEU A 94 -2.55 1.78 0.68
CA LEU A 94 -1.60 2.82 0.27
C LEU A 94 -0.24 2.51 0.87
N ASN A 95 0.74 2.10 0.06
CA ASN A 95 2.02 1.66 0.59
C ASN A 95 3.24 2.19 -0.14
N ARG A 96 4.33 2.34 0.62
CA ARG A 96 5.66 2.57 0.05
C ARG A 96 6.10 1.38 -0.79
N ARG A 97 6.58 1.64 -2.01
CA ARG A 97 7.16 0.59 -2.86
C ARG A 97 8.32 -0.14 -2.17
N GLY A 98 8.39 -1.46 -2.33
CA GLY A 98 9.45 -2.29 -1.75
C GLY A 98 9.26 -2.62 -0.27
N THR A 99 8.13 -2.26 0.34
CA THR A 99 7.75 -2.69 1.70
C THR A 99 6.86 -3.93 1.67
N CYS A 100 6.71 -4.57 2.83
CA CYS A 100 5.91 -5.78 3.00
C CYS A 100 4.49 -5.62 2.44
N GLN A 101 4.07 -6.62 1.65
CA GLN A 101 2.73 -6.70 1.06
C GLN A 101 1.86 -7.69 1.84
N PRO A 102 0.53 -7.47 1.91
CA PRO A 102 -0.41 -8.47 2.43
C PRO A 102 -0.18 -9.82 1.77
N TYR A 103 -0.26 -10.90 2.56
CA TYR A 103 -0.03 -12.31 2.16
C TYR A 103 1.41 -12.68 1.80
N CYS A 104 2.29 -11.72 1.53
CA CYS A 104 3.71 -11.98 1.22
C CYS A 104 4.63 -11.93 2.46
N ARG A 105 4.11 -11.59 3.64
CA ARG A 105 4.88 -11.35 4.88
C ARG A 105 5.65 -12.55 5.45
N PHE A 106 5.38 -13.75 4.95
CA PHE A 106 6.07 -14.99 5.34
C PHE A 106 6.94 -15.56 4.23
N LEU A 107 6.99 -14.89 3.07
CA LEU A 107 7.94 -15.22 2.03
C LEU A 107 9.32 -14.67 2.43
N PRO A 108 10.41 -15.32 2.00
CA PRO A 108 11.74 -14.82 2.24
C PRO A 108 12.00 -13.50 1.51
N ASP A 109 13.14 -12.87 1.79
CA ASP A 109 13.50 -11.57 1.21
C ASP A 109 13.66 -11.63 -0.31
N ASN A 110 14.11 -12.77 -0.86
CA ASN A 110 14.18 -12.99 -2.31
C ASN A 110 13.35 -14.22 -2.74
N PRO A 111 12.01 -14.11 -2.84
CA PRO A 111 11.15 -15.25 -3.14
C PRO A 111 11.47 -15.92 -4.47
N LEU A 112 11.93 -15.17 -5.49
CA LEU A 112 12.22 -15.74 -6.80
C LEU A 112 13.41 -16.72 -6.74
N LEU A 113 14.45 -16.38 -5.98
CA LEU A 113 15.65 -17.22 -5.87
C LEU A 113 15.54 -18.27 -4.76
N GLU A 114 14.74 -18.01 -3.72
CA GLU A 114 14.68 -18.86 -2.52
C GLU A 114 13.47 -19.81 -2.53
N CYS A 115 12.37 -19.46 -3.20
CA CYS A 115 11.19 -20.31 -3.21
C CYS A 115 11.08 -21.21 -4.42
N PHE A 116 11.89 -21.02 -5.48
CA PHE A 116 11.73 -21.74 -6.74
C PHE A 116 13.00 -22.49 -7.12
N GLU A 117 12.81 -23.64 -7.78
CA GLU A 117 13.86 -24.42 -8.41
C GLU A 117 13.53 -24.70 -9.87
N ILE A 118 14.57 -24.86 -10.68
CA ILE A 118 14.44 -25.18 -12.11
C ILE A 118 14.26 -26.70 -12.24
N ILE A 119 13.18 -27.12 -12.90
CA ILE A 119 12.96 -28.52 -13.24
C ILE A 119 13.66 -28.85 -14.55
N ASP A 120 13.48 -27.99 -15.56
CA ASP A 120 14.04 -28.11 -16.91
C ASP A 120 14.14 -26.72 -17.59
N GLU A 121 14.52 -26.67 -18.88
CA GLU A 121 14.71 -25.42 -19.64
C GLU A 121 13.47 -24.52 -19.72
N SER A 122 12.27 -25.04 -19.48
CA SER A 122 11.01 -24.30 -19.61
C SER A 122 10.19 -24.23 -18.32
N ASN A 123 10.53 -25.04 -17.30
CA ASN A 123 9.69 -25.21 -16.12
C ASN A 123 10.44 -24.89 -14.82
N ILE A 124 9.74 -24.18 -13.94
CA ILE A 124 10.13 -23.96 -12.55
C ILE A 124 9.06 -24.57 -11.63
N GLN A 125 9.46 -25.02 -10.45
CA GLN A 125 8.55 -25.40 -9.38
C GLN A 125 8.89 -24.70 -8.08
N VAL A 126 7.92 -24.67 -7.17
CA VAL A 126 8.14 -24.17 -5.81
C VAL A 126 8.87 -25.24 -5.00
N LEU A 127 9.94 -24.86 -4.33
CA LEU A 127 10.66 -25.71 -3.39
C LEU A 127 9.72 -26.22 -2.30
N GLN A 128 9.83 -27.52 -1.97
CA GLN A 128 8.89 -28.17 -1.07
C GLN A 128 8.82 -27.50 0.32
N SER A 129 9.95 -26.96 0.81
CA SER A 129 10.04 -26.20 2.06
C SER A 129 9.21 -24.91 2.07
N HIS A 130 8.98 -24.30 0.90
CA HIS A 130 8.23 -23.04 0.74
C HIS A 130 6.86 -23.24 0.11
N SER A 131 6.52 -24.46 -0.31
CA SER A 131 5.29 -24.81 -1.02
C SER A 131 4.03 -24.28 -0.32
N GLU A 132 3.88 -24.49 0.98
CA GLU A 132 2.72 -24.03 1.74
C GLU A 132 2.61 -22.50 1.78
N ALA A 133 3.71 -21.81 2.07
CA ALA A 133 3.75 -20.37 2.19
C ALA A 133 3.44 -19.68 0.86
N VAL A 134 4.05 -20.15 -0.24
CA VAL A 134 3.83 -19.62 -1.59
C VAL A 134 2.41 -19.90 -2.06
N ASN A 135 1.91 -21.13 -1.89
CA ASN A 135 0.55 -21.47 -2.29
C ASN A 135 -0.48 -20.63 -1.54
N ARG A 136 -0.31 -20.46 -0.22
CA ARG A 136 -1.18 -19.61 0.60
C ARG A 136 -1.14 -18.17 0.13
N ALA A 137 0.05 -17.61 -0.09
CA ALA A 137 0.24 -16.23 -0.54
C ALA A 137 -0.46 -15.99 -1.88
N ILE A 138 -0.22 -16.85 -2.88
CA ILE A 138 -0.82 -16.73 -4.22
C ILE A 138 -2.33 -16.87 -4.15
N ARG A 139 -2.84 -17.89 -3.44
CA ARG A 139 -4.27 -18.17 -3.34
C ARG A 139 -5.01 -17.00 -2.70
N ASP A 140 -4.55 -16.56 -1.54
CA ASP A 140 -5.24 -15.53 -0.76
C ASP A 140 -5.15 -14.16 -1.46
N HIS A 141 -4.00 -13.85 -2.07
CA HIS A 141 -3.88 -12.68 -2.94
C HIS A 141 -4.86 -12.76 -4.12
N ARG A 142 -4.87 -13.84 -4.90
CA ARG A 142 -5.78 -13.97 -6.06
C ARG A 142 -7.25 -13.87 -5.69
N ALA A 143 -7.66 -14.44 -4.56
CA ALA A 143 -9.05 -14.38 -4.09
C ALA A 143 -9.50 -12.93 -3.89
N VAL A 144 -8.65 -12.11 -3.27
CA VAL A 144 -8.93 -10.70 -2.99
C VAL A 144 -9.00 -9.86 -4.28
N TRP A 145 -8.11 -10.14 -5.24
CA TRP A 145 -8.12 -9.45 -6.54
C TRP A 145 -9.27 -9.88 -7.45
N THR A 146 -9.72 -11.13 -7.37
CA THR A 146 -10.83 -11.65 -8.18
C THR A 146 -12.16 -11.04 -7.77
N ILE A 147 -12.34 -10.76 -6.48
CA ILE A 147 -13.55 -10.15 -5.93
C ILE A 147 -13.44 -8.60 -5.93
N ASP A 148 -12.27 -8.06 -6.31
CA ASP A 148 -12.00 -6.62 -6.43
C ASP A 148 -12.27 -5.82 -5.14
N ILE A 149 -11.89 -6.42 -4.00
CA ILE A 149 -12.05 -5.86 -2.65
C ILE A 149 -10.76 -5.26 -2.09
N MET A 150 -9.68 -5.20 -2.88
CA MET A 150 -8.45 -4.50 -2.51
C MET A 150 -7.92 -3.64 -3.65
N PHE A 151 -7.69 -2.36 -3.37
CA PHE A 151 -7.03 -1.43 -4.27
C PHE A 151 -5.61 -1.12 -3.79
N LEU A 152 -4.61 -1.44 -4.61
CA LEU A 152 -3.20 -1.16 -4.32
C LEU A 152 -2.81 0.22 -4.87
N LEU A 153 -2.39 1.12 -3.98
CA LEU A 153 -1.84 2.42 -4.35
C LEU A 153 -0.38 2.50 -3.89
N LEU A 154 0.53 2.56 -4.87
CA LEU A 154 1.96 2.70 -4.62
C LEU A 154 2.34 4.17 -4.53
N ILE A 155 3.04 4.53 -3.45
CA ILE A 155 3.69 5.84 -3.26
C ILE A 155 5.18 5.70 -2.98
#